data_AF-A0A1G3QWW0-F1
#
_entry.id   AF-A0A1G3QWW0-F1
#
_cell.length_a   1.000
_cell.length_b   1.000
_cell.length_c   1.000
_cell.angle_alpha   90.00
_cell.angle_beta   90.00
_cell.angle_gamma   90.00
#
_symmetry.space_group_name_H-M   'P 1'
#
loop_
_entity.id
_entity.type
_entity.pdbx_description
1 polymer ?
#
loop_
_entity_poly.entity_id
_entity_poly.type
_entity_poly.pdbx_seq_one_letter_code
_entity_poly.pdbx_strand_id
1 'polypeptide(L)'
;MAATAKGETGRRETATIILEGKSYELPVVRGTEGEKAVDISGLRKATGFVTLDRGFENTGSCRSAITFIDGEKGVLRYRGYPIEDLAEHSTFTEVAYLLLYGELPTEGQLEEFSTFLNESSLIHEDMLHFFLGFPGGSHPMGILATTVASLSTFYPIPELLDGKAERQILANLISQVRTIAAISYKKSIGEPIVYPSYKLRYVPNFLTMMFSSPVKDYRLDDDIVRAIDLFFILHADHEQNCSTSTVRMTGSSLANVYAVISAGISALWGPRHGGANQAVITMLQQILAEGGDGSEFIRRAKDRNATDRLMGFGHRVYKSYDPRAAILKEHCHKLLNKPGMTDPLLDIALRLEEIALKDDYFLSRNLYPNVDFYSGLILRAAGIPYDMFTVLFAIGRTPGWLAHWREMYHGEDFRIARPRQIYTGPGARAWIPREKRS
;
A
#
# COMPACT_ATOMS: atom_id res chain seq x y z
N MET A 1 -22.47 8.70 19.32
CA MET A 1 -23.88 8.32 19.56
C MET A 1 -24.51 8.01 18.22
N ALA A 2 -24.70 6.73 17.90
CA ALA A 2 -25.32 6.31 16.65
C ALA A 2 -26.83 6.55 16.73
N ALA A 3 -27.32 7.51 15.96
CA ALA A 3 -28.75 7.68 15.74
C ALA A 3 -29.25 6.50 14.92
N THR A 4 -29.86 5.53 15.59
CA THR A 4 -30.63 4.47 14.95
C THR A 4 -31.88 5.10 14.34
N ALA A 5 -31.88 5.24 13.02
CA ALA A 5 -33.08 5.56 12.26
C ALA A 5 -34.09 4.41 12.44
N LYS A 6 -35.03 4.59 13.37
CA LYS A 6 -36.31 3.87 13.35
C LYS A 6 -37.20 4.54 12.31
N GLY A 7 -37.42 3.87 11.18
CA GLY A 7 -38.35 4.31 10.16
C GLY A 7 -38.51 3.27 9.05
N GLU A 8 -39.74 2.79 8.90
CA GLU A 8 -40.30 1.98 7.80
C GLU A 8 -40.02 0.46 7.80
N THR A 9 -41.10 -0.32 7.93
CA THR A 9 -41.21 -1.75 7.60
C THR A 9 -41.10 -1.94 6.08
N GLY A 10 -39.98 -1.52 5.50
CA GLY A 10 -39.61 -1.76 4.11
C GLY A 10 -39.25 -3.23 3.92
N ARG A 11 -39.81 -3.85 2.88
CA ARG A 11 -39.44 -5.20 2.43
C ARG A 11 -37.91 -5.27 2.34
N ARG A 12 -37.26 -6.13 3.13
CA ARG A 12 -35.81 -6.35 3.01
C ARG A 12 -35.50 -6.78 1.59
N GLU A 13 -34.62 -6.04 0.91
CA GLU A 13 -34.17 -6.41 -0.42
C GLU A 13 -33.41 -7.73 -0.35
N THR A 14 -33.77 -8.66 -1.20
CA THR A 14 -33.17 -10.00 -1.27
C THR A 14 -32.77 -10.32 -2.70
N ALA A 15 -31.77 -11.19 -2.82
CA ALA A 15 -31.39 -11.84 -4.06
C ALA A 15 -31.77 -13.32 -3.97
N THR A 16 -32.33 -13.85 -5.03
CA THR A 16 -32.71 -15.26 -5.10
C THR A 16 -31.61 -16.07 -5.77
N ILE A 17 -31.16 -17.15 -5.14
CA ILE A 17 -30.33 -18.18 -5.78
C ILE A 17 -31.10 -19.49 -5.87
N ILE A 18 -31.07 -20.12 -7.04
CA ILE A 18 -31.71 -21.42 -7.26
C ILE A 18 -30.61 -22.48 -7.34
N LEU A 19 -30.60 -23.40 -6.38
CA LEU A 19 -29.64 -24.52 -6.32
C LEU A 19 -30.43 -25.82 -6.26
N GLU A 20 -30.13 -26.74 -7.18
CA GLU A 20 -30.79 -28.05 -7.27
C GLU A 20 -32.34 -27.95 -7.29
N GLY A 21 -32.87 -26.92 -7.98
CA GLY A 21 -34.32 -26.67 -8.09
C GLY A 21 -34.98 -26.06 -6.85
N LYS A 22 -34.22 -25.78 -5.78
CA LYS A 22 -34.71 -25.07 -4.59
C LYS A 22 -34.29 -23.61 -4.60
N SER A 23 -35.23 -22.73 -4.25
CA SER A 23 -35.02 -21.29 -4.15
C SER A 23 -34.56 -20.90 -2.75
N TYR A 24 -33.53 -20.06 -2.67
CA TYR A 24 -33.00 -19.50 -1.43
C TYR A 24 -32.94 -17.98 -1.54
N GLU A 25 -33.52 -17.29 -0.58
CA GLU A 25 -33.47 -15.84 -0.46
C GLU A 25 -32.25 -15.44 0.38
N LEU A 26 -31.40 -14.59 -0.19
CA LEU A 26 -30.19 -14.07 0.46
C LEU A 26 -30.36 -12.56 0.66
N PRO A 27 -30.01 -12.00 1.84
CA PRO A 27 -30.10 -10.55 2.06
C PRO A 27 -29.20 -9.77 1.10
N VAL A 28 -29.69 -8.64 0.60
CA VAL A 28 -28.87 -7.65 -0.10
C VAL A 28 -28.44 -6.58 0.90
N VAL A 29 -27.13 -6.33 0.93
CA VAL A 29 -26.48 -5.27 1.70
C VAL A 29 -26.17 -4.12 0.77
N ARG A 30 -26.45 -2.90 1.22
CA ARG A 30 -26.10 -1.67 0.52
C ARG A 30 -25.02 -0.89 1.25
N GLY A 31 -24.03 -0.42 0.51
CA GLY A 31 -23.04 0.54 0.98
C GLY A 31 -23.55 1.98 0.86
N THR A 32 -22.82 2.92 1.46
CA THR A 32 -23.15 4.35 1.46
C THR A 32 -23.13 4.95 0.06
N GLU A 33 -22.28 4.43 -0.83
CA GLU A 33 -22.08 4.93 -2.20
C GLU A 33 -22.88 4.11 -3.23
N GLY A 34 -23.87 3.34 -2.76
CA GLY A 34 -24.76 2.55 -3.59
C GLY A 34 -24.22 1.18 -4.02
N GLU A 35 -23.10 0.74 -3.44
CA GLU A 35 -22.58 -0.61 -3.64
C GLU A 35 -23.61 -1.63 -3.19
N LYS A 36 -23.63 -2.79 -3.86
CA LYS A 36 -24.53 -3.89 -3.54
C LYS A 36 -23.71 -5.14 -3.29
N ALA A 37 -23.98 -5.81 -2.17
CA ALA A 37 -23.42 -7.12 -1.87
C ALA A 37 -24.54 -8.10 -1.52
N VAL A 38 -24.38 -9.35 -1.92
CA VAL A 38 -25.27 -10.44 -1.50
C VAL A 38 -24.65 -11.08 -0.26
N ASP A 39 -25.35 -11.06 0.87
CA ASP A 39 -24.89 -11.68 2.10
C ASP A 39 -25.01 -13.20 2.00
N ILE A 40 -23.88 -13.87 1.81
CA ILE A 40 -23.75 -15.32 1.71
C ILE A 40 -23.30 -15.99 3.02
N SER A 41 -23.29 -15.28 4.16
CA SER A 41 -22.83 -15.82 5.45
C SER A 41 -23.58 -17.10 5.86
N GLY A 42 -24.89 -17.17 5.55
CA GLY A 42 -25.75 -18.33 5.80
C GLY A 42 -25.75 -19.40 4.69
N LEU A 43 -25.16 -19.13 3.52
CA LEU A 43 -25.32 -19.93 2.29
C LEU A 43 -24.96 -21.39 2.52
N ARG A 44 -23.76 -21.67 3.05
CA ARG A 44 -23.27 -23.03 3.25
C ARG A 44 -24.11 -23.80 4.26
N LYS A 45 -24.56 -23.14 5.33
CA LYS A 45 -25.41 -23.79 6.35
C LYS A 45 -26.76 -24.19 5.76
N ALA A 46 -27.32 -23.37 4.87
CA ALA A 46 -28.63 -23.61 4.26
C ALA A 46 -28.58 -24.61 3.08
N THR A 47 -27.47 -24.66 2.34
CA THR A 47 -27.40 -25.36 1.04
C THR A 47 -26.33 -26.44 0.96
N GLY A 48 -25.29 -26.38 1.79
CA GLY A 48 -24.07 -27.18 1.64
C GLY A 48 -23.06 -26.62 0.62
N PHE A 49 -23.47 -25.68 -0.24
CA PHE A 49 -22.61 -25.09 -1.27
C PHE A 49 -21.66 -24.04 -0.68
N VAL A 50 -20.55 -23.82 -1.40
CA VAL A 50 -19.66 -22.68 -1.21
C VAL A 50 -19.54 -21.94 -2.54
N THR A 51 -19.26 -20.65 -2.52
CA THR A 51 -18.88 -19.92 -3.73
C THR A 51 -17.44 -20.25 -4.12
N LEU A 52 -17.14 -20.16 -5.41
CA LEU A 52 -15.79 -20.29 -5.95
C LEU A 52 -15.45 -19.00 -6.69
N ASP A 53 -14.61 -18.17 -6.07
CA ASP A 53 -14.21 -16.87 -6.59
C ASP A 53 -12.68 -16.74 -6.48
N ARG A 54 -11.98 -16.99 -7.58
CA ARG A 54 -10.51 -17.01 -7.59
C ARG A 54 -9.99 -15.59 -7.53
N GLY A 55 -9.18 -15.28 -6.53
CA GLY A 55 -8.62 -13.95 -6.35
C GLY A 55 -9.59 -12.92 -5.74
N PHE A 56 -10.77 -13.35 -5.29
CA PHE A 56 -11.78 -12.50 -4.64
C PHE A 56 -12.35 -11.36 -5.51
N GLU A 57 -12.39 -11.54 -6.83
CA GLU A 57 -12.83 -10.50 -7.76
C GLU A 57 -14.31 -10.10 -7.60
N ASN A 58 -15.13 -11.01 -7.05
CA ASN A 58 -16.56 -10.82 -6.84
C ASN A 58 -16.95 -10.86 -5.36
N THR A 59 -15.97 -10.89 -4.44
CA THR A 59 -16.20 -11.12 -3.01
C THR A 59 -15.82 -9.88 -2.19
N GLY A 60 -16.83 -9.14 -1.73
CA GLY A 60 -16.66 -8.13 -0.68
C GLY A 60 -16.37 -8.80 0.67
N SER A 61 -15.12 -8.75 1.13
CA SER A 61 -14.67 -9.50 2.31
C SER A 61 -14.95 -8.79 3.66
N CYS A 62 -15.26 -7.51 3.64
CA CYS A 62 -15.59 -6.72 4.83
C CYS A 62 -16.44 -5.50 4.50
N ARG A 63 -17.08 -4.94 5.53
CA ARG A 63 -17.56 -3.55 5.53
C ARG A 63 -16.42 -2.65 5.97
N SER A 64 -16.27 -1.49 5.33
CA SER A 64 -15.25 -0.51 5.71
C SER A 64 -15.77 0.91 5.51
N ALA A 65 -15.28 1.83 6.35
CA ALA A 65 -15.53 3.26 6.26
C ALA A 65 -14.22 4.06 6.10
N ILE A 66 -13.12 3.39 5.72
CA ILE A 66 -11.78 4.01 5.63
C ILE A 66 -11.58 4.70 4.28
N THR A 67 -11.71 3.95 3.20
CA THR A 67 -11.43 4.41 1.85
C THR A 67 -12.52 3.93 0.92
N PHE A 68 -12.90 4.78 -0.01
CA PHE A 68 -13.81 4.46 -1.10
C PHE A 68 -13.12 4.68 -2.45
N ILE A 69 -13.36 3.76 -3.39
CA ILE A 69 -12.86 3.86 -4.76
C ILE A 69 -14.00 3.61 -5.77
N ASP A 70 -14.17 4.52 -6.72
CA ASP A 70 -14.93 4.28 -7.96
C ASP A 70 -13.95 4.22 -9.13
N GLY A 71 -13.59 3.00 -9.52
CA GLY A 71 -12.63 2.76 -10.60
C GLY A 71 -13.12 3.20 -11.98
N GLU A 72 -14.43 3.23 -12.21
CA GLU A 72 -14.98 3.68 -13.50
C GLU A 72 -14.84 5.21 -13.63
N LYS A 73 -15.11 5.92 -12.53
CA LYS A 73 -15.10 7.39 -12.49
C LYS A 73 -13.77 8.01 -12.06
N GLY A 74 -12.79 7.21 -11.65
CA GLY A 74 -11.52 7.73 -11.17
C GLY A 74 -11.62 8.41 -9.81
N VAL A 75 -12.52 7.97 -8.92
CA VAL A 75 -12.70 8.58 -7.60
C VAL A 75 -11.90 7.80 -6.56
N LEU A 76 -11.13 8.51 -5.74
CA LEU A 76 -10.50 8.00 -4.53
C LEU A 76 -10.83 8.94 -3.38
N ARG A 77 -11.40 8.40 -2.29
CA ARG A 77 -11.72 9.17 -1.09
C ARG A 77 -11.19 8.50 0.16
N TYR A 78 -10.50 9.24 1.02
CA TYR A 78 -10.18 8.80 2.37
C TYR A 78 -11.17 9.45 3.33
N ARG A 79 -11.92 8.64 4.08
CA ARG A 79 -12.97 9.10 5.02
C ARG A 79 -13.96 10.09 4.38
N GLY A 80 -14.24 9.92 3.08
CA GLY A 80 -15.14 10.79 2.32
C GLY A 80 -14.48 12.02 1.68
N TYR A 81 -13.26 12.38 2.05
CA TYR A 81 -12.51 13.49 1.45
C TYR A 81 -11.84 13.05 0.13
N PRO A 82 -12.04 13.79 -0.98
CA PRO A 82 -11.33 13.56 -2.24
C PRO A 82 -9.81 13.54 -2.03
N ILE A 83 -9.12 12.66 -2.77
CA ILE A 83 -7.66 12.56 -2.66
C ILE A 83 -6.97 13.83 -3.15
N GLU A 84 -7.58 14.53 -4.10
CA GLU A 84 -7.13 15.81 -4.65
C GLU A 84 -7.07 16.88 -3.54
N ASP A 85 -8.14 17.01 -2.75
CA ASP A 85 -8.22 17.99 -1.66
C ASP A 85 -7.18 17.69 -0.57
N LEU A 86 -7.03 16.42 -0.20
CA LEU A 86 -6.02 16.01 0.77
C LEU A 86 -4.60 16.21 0.25
N ALA A 87 -4.37 15.95 -1.04
CA ALA A 87 -3.08 16.19 -1.65
C ALA A 87 -2.76 17.68 -1.80
N GLU A 88 -3.76 18.55 -1.97
CA GLU A 88 -3.52 19.99 -2.07
C GLU A 88 -3.31 20.63 -0.69
N HIS A 89 -4.13 20.25 0.29
CA HIS A 89 -4.28 21.02 1.52
C HIS A 89 -3.72 20.34 2.77
N SER A 90 -3.42 19.04 2.73
CA SER A 90 -2.96 18.30 3.92
C SER A 90 -1.48 17.93 3.90
N THR A 91 -1.03 17.45 5.05
CA THR A 91 0.27 16.79 5.24
C THR A 91 0.09 15.28 5.44
N PHE A 92 1.14 14.48 5.21
CA PHE A 92 1.06 13.04 5.45
C PHE A 92 0.66 12.70 6.90
N THR A 93 1.15 13.46 7.88
CA THR A 93 0.80 13.26 9.29
C THR A 93 -0.68 13.52 9.59
N GLU A 94 -1.27 14.50 8.93
CA GLU A 94 -2.70 14.80 9.06
C GLU A 94 -3.55 13.71 8.40
N VAL A 95 -3.16 13.24 7.21
CA VAL A 95 -3.83 12.12 6.52
C VAL A 95 -3.69 10.82 7.31
N ALA A 96 -2.54 10.56 7.92
CA ALA A 96 -2.37 9.41 8.81
C ALA A 96 -3.31 9.48 10.02
N TYR A 97 -3.49 10.67 10.62
CA TYR A 97 -4.47 10.88 11.68
C TYR A 97 -5.89 10.60 11.19
N LEU A 98 -6.29 11.18 10.06
CA LEU A 98 -7.60 11.00 9.44
C LEU A 98 -7.91 9.52 9.21
N LEU A 99 -6.98 8.76 8.62
CA LEU A 99 -7.17 7.34 8.36
C LEU A 99 -7.35 6.56 9.66
N LEU A 100 -6.56 6.83 10.68
CA LEU A 100 -6.64 6.13 11.96
C LEU A 100 -7.93 6.48 12.72
N TYR A 101 -8.28 7.76 12.85
CA TYR A 101 -9.28 8.25 13.79
C TYR A 101 -10.63 8.61 13.15
N GLY A 102 -10.70 8.69 11.83
CA GLY A 102 -11.94 8.89 11.08
C GLY A 102 -12.27 10.35 10.76
N GLU A 103 -11.66 11.30 11.46
CA GLU A 103 -11.89 12.74 11.31
C GLU A 103 -10.56 13.49 11.16
N LEU A 104 -10.59 14.66 10.51
CA LEU A 104 -9.42 15.54 10.45
C LEU A 104 -9.10 16.08 11.86
N PRO A 105 -7.80 16.17 12.23
CA PRO A 105 -7.41 16.71 13.53
C PRO A 105 -7.60 18.23 13.59
N THR A 106 -7.91 18.74 14.78
CA THR A 106 -7.64 20.15 15.12
C THR A 106 -6.13 20.40 15.21
N GLU A 107 -5.71 21.66 15.13
CA GLU A 107 -4.29 22.05 15.24
C GLU A 107 -3.59 21.43 16.47
N GLY A 108 -4.23 21.51 17.64
CA GLY A 108 -3.67 20.94 18.87
C GLY A 108 -3.57 19.41 18.83
N GLN A 109 -4.55 18.72 18.23
CA GLN A 109 -4.49 17.27 18.04
C GLN A 109 -3.40 16.86 17.05
N LEU A 110 -3.19 17.64 15.99
CA LEU A 110 -2.14 17.40 15.01
C LEU A 110 -0.75 17.63 15.61
N GLU A 111 -0.58 18.69 16.41
CA GLU A 111 0.67 18.94 17.12
C GLU A 111 1.00 17.83 18.14
N GLU A 112 0.00 17.41 18.93
CA GLU A 112 0.14 16.31 19.87
C GLU A 112 0.50 15.01 19.14
N PHE A 113 -0.21 14.68 18.05
CA PHE A 113 0.07 13.49 17.25
C PHE A 113 1.47 13.55 16.63
N SER A 114 1.85 14.68 16.03
CA SER A 114 3.19 14.86 15.45
C SER A 114 4.29 14.72 16.50
N THR A 115 4.10 15.24 17.71
CA THR A 115 5.05 15.11 18.81
C THR A 115 5.17 13.65 19.23
N PHE A 116 4.03 12.98 19.39
CA PHE A 116 3.98 11.60 19.80
C PHE A 116 4.62 10.64 18.79
N LEU A 117 4.46 10.89 17.48
CA LEU A 117 5.20 10.17 16.44
C LEU A 117 6.72 10.37 16.56
N ASN A 118 7.15 11.60 16.87
CA ASN A 118 8.58 11.87 17.03
C ASN A 118 9.16 11.13 18.24
N GLU A 119 8.49 11.17 19.39
CA GLU A 119 8.90 10.45 20.61
C GLU A 119 8.94 8.93 20.41
N SER A 120 8.09 8.40 19.52
CA SER A 120 8.00 6.98 19.19
C SER A 120 8.97 6.54 18.07
N SER A 121 9.84 7.43 17.59
CA SER A 121 10.64 7.18 16.37
C SER A 121 11.92 6.38 16.58
N LEU A 122 12.42 6.29 17.81
CA LEU A 122 13.59 5.47 18.12
C LEU A 122 13.22 3.98 18.10
N ILE A 123 14.14 3.18 17.55
CA ILE A 123 14.14 1.73 17.77
C ILE A 123 15.11 1.39 18.89
N HIS A 124 14.90 0.27 19.57
CA HIS A 124 15.79 -0.18 20.63
C HIS A 124 17.22 -0.37 20.09
N GLU A 125 18.24 0.13 20.80
CA GLU A 125 19.65 0.12 20.35
C GLU A 125 20.15 -1.30 19.99
N ASP A 126 19.74 -2.31 20.76
CA ASP A 126 20.08 -3.71 20.44
C ASP A 126 19.64 -4.15 19.04
N MET A 127 18.55 -3.58 18.51
CA MET A 127 18.09 -3.88 17.15
C MET A 127 19.06 -3.40 16.07
N LEU A 128 19.94 -2.42 16.37
CA LEU A 128 20.98 -1.99 15.43
C LEU A 128 21.93 -3.15 15.06
N HIS A 129 22.13 -4.11 15.97
CA HIS A 129 22.93 -5.30 15.70
C HIS A 129 22.31 -6.19 14.61
N PHE A 130 20.99 -6.17 14.41
CA PHE A 130 20.36 -6.91 13.32
C PHE A 130 20.84 -6.42 11.96
N PHE A 131 21.06 -5.11 11.84
CA PHE A 131 21.54 -4.52 10.59
C PHE A 131 22.98 -4.93 10.27
N LEU A 132 23.78 -5.32 11.26
CA LEU A 132 25.12 -5.88 11.05
C LEU A 132 25.08 -7.30 10.48
N GLY A 133 24.01 -8.06 10.77
CA GLY A 133 23.84 -9.45 10.36
C GLY A 133 23.30 -9.65 8.95
N PHE A 134 22.73 -8.62 8.31
CA PHE A 134 22.27 -8.73 6.93
C PHE A 134 23.45 -8.81 5.95
N PRO A 135 23.44 -9.74 4.98
CA PRO A 135 24.45 -9.81 3.92
C PRO A 135 24.57 -8.50 3.13
N GLY A 136 25.76 -8.20 2.63
CA GLY A 136 25.96 -7.10 1.67
C GLY A 136 25.08 -7.30 0.43
N GLY A 137 24.37 -6.25 0.00
CA GLY A 137 23.44 -6.31 -1.13
C GLY A 137 22.04 -6.85 -0.81
N SER A 138 21.71 -7.06 0.47
CA SER A 138 20.35 -7.45 0.87
C SER A 138 19.31 -6.42 0.42
N HIS A 139 18.22 -6.88 -0.17
CA HIS A 139 17.17 -6.00 -0.66
C HIS A 139 16.46 -5.27 0.52
N PRO A 140 16.28 -3.94 0.46
CA PRO A 140 15.72 -3.15 1.57
C PRO A 140 14.35 -3.61 2.07
N MET A 141 13.46 -4.08 1.20
CA MET A 141 12.17 -4.66 1.61
C MET A 141 12.31 -5.91 2.50
N GLY A 142 13.30 -6.78 2.25
CA GLY A 142 13.53 -7.95 3.09
C GLY A 142 14.04 -7.57 4.48
N ILE A 143 14.93 -6.57 4.54
CA ILE A 143 15.39 -5.96 5.79
C ILE A 143 14.20 -5.36 6.55
N LEU A 144 13.38 -4.56 5.87
CA LEU A 144 12.22 -3.90 6.48
C LEU A 144 11.23 -4.92 7.06
N ALA A 145 10.82 -5.93 6.27
CA ALA A 145 9.88 -6.96 6.73
C ALA A 145 10.41 -7.71 7.96
N THR A 146 11.69 -8.09 7.94
CA THR A 146 12.33 -8.82 9.04
C THR A 146 12.42 -7.96 10.30
N THR A 147 12.95 -6.75 10.19
CA THR A 147 13.16 -5.87 11.34
C THR A 147 11.83 -5.41 11.96
N VAL A 148 10.81 -5.14 11.13
CA VAL A 148 9.46 -4.81 11.63
C VAL A 148 8.84 -5.99 12.37
N ALA A 149 8.98 -7.23 11.89
CA ALA A 149 8.50 -8.40 12.64
C ALA A 149 9.22 -8.53 14.00
N SER A 150 10.52 -8.28 14.04
CA SER A 150 11.32 -8.35 15.26
C SER A 150 10.96 -7.27 16.29
N LEU A 151 10.29 -6.18 15.92
CA LEU A 151 9.76 -5.21 16.90
C LEU A 151 8.86 -5.91 17.95
N SER A 152 8.19 -7.00 17.57
CA SER A 152 7.38 -7.81 18.50
C SER A 152 8.15 -8.35 19.71
N THR A 153 9.48 -8.49 19.63
CA THR A 153 10.30 -9.00 20.73
C THR A 153 10.85 -7.89 21.64
N PHE A 154 10.82 -6.63 21.18
CA PHE A 154 11.31 -5.46 21.93
C PHE A 154 10.16 -4.60 22.48
N TYR A 155 9.00 -4.66 21.82
CA TYR A 155 7.82 -3.86 22.14
C TYR A 155 6.63 -4.79 22.42
N PRO A 156 6.57 -5.42 23.61
CA PRO A 156 5.51 -6.35 23.94
C PRO A 156 4.13 -5.67 23.91
N ILE A 157 3.15 -6.37 23.37
CA ILE A 157 1.75 -5.93 23.33
C ILE A 157 1.06 -6.46 24.60
N PRO A 158 0.35 -5.63 25.38
CA PRO A 158 -0.37 -6.10 26.55
C PRO A 158 -1.50 -7.05 26.14
N GLU A 159 -1.87 -7.97 27.04
CA GLU A 159 -2.99 -8.91 26.79
C GLU A 159 -4.31 -8.20 26.55
N LEU A 160 -4.55 -7.10 27.27
CA LEU A 160 -5.68 -6.19 27.04
C LEU A 160 -5.17 -4.94 26.30
N LEU A 161 -5.63 -4.78 25.06
CA LEU A 161 -5.32 -3.61 24.25
C LEU A 161 -6.25 -2.44 24.62
N ASP A 162 -5.85 -1.65 25.62
CA ASP A 162 -6.53 -0.38 25.92
C ASP A 162 -6.18 0.73 24.91
N GLY A 163 -6.88 1.87 24.98
CA GLY A 163 -6.67 2.98 24.06
C GLY A 163 -5.28 3.61 24.13
N LYS A 164 -4.60 3.56 25.28
CA LYS A 164 -3.25 4.12 25.44
C LYS A 164 -2.21 3.20 24.81
N ALA A 165 -2.29 1.91 25.11
CA ALA A 165 -1.43 0.88 24.53
C ALA A 165 -1.60 0.81 23.01
N GLU A 166 -2.84 0.85 22.53
CA GLU A 166 -3.11 0.94 21.09
C GLU A 166 -2.45 2.17 20.48
N ARG A 167 -2.69 3.37 21.05
CA ARG A 167 -2.11 4.61 20.53
C ARG A 167 -0.58 4.52 20.42
N GLN A 168 0.08 3.98 21.44
CA GLN A 168 1.54 3.78 21.44
C GLN A 168 1.99 2.83 20.32
N ILE A 169 1.30 1.71 20.13
CA ILE A 169 1.61 0.75 19.06
C ILE A 169 1.48 1.38 17.67
N LEU A 170 0.42 2.16 17.45
CA LEU A 170 0.21 2.87 16.18
C LEU A 170 1.33 3.87 15.91
N ALA A 171 1.70 4.66 16.93
CA ALA A 171 2.76 5.64 16.81
C ALA A 171 4.14 4.99 16.59
N ASN A 172 4.43 3.89 17.30
CA ASN A 172 5.63 3.07 17.09
C ASN A 172 5.71 2.59 15.65
N LEU A 173 4.67 1.92 15.12
CA LEU A 173 4.69 1.38 13.77
C LEU A 173 4.85 2.47 12.69
N ILE A 174 4.11 3.57 12.78
CA ILE A 174 4.22 4.68 11.82
C ILE A 174 5.63 5.30 11.85
N SER A 175 6.25 5.40 13.02
CA SER A 175 7.51 6.13 13.19
C SER A 175 8.74 5.25 12.98
N GLN A 176 8.71 4.02 13.49
CA GLN A 176 9.81 3.07 13.42
C GLN A 176 9.97 2.44 12.04
N VAL A 177 8.89 2.25 11.27
CA VAL A 177 8.99 1.81 9.86
C VAL A 177 9.85 2.80 9.05
N ARG A 178 9.63 4.11 9.25
CA ARG A 178 10.44 5.18 8.64
C ARG A 178 11.90 5.15 9.12
N THR A 179 12.13 4.96 10.42
CA THR A 179 13.50 4.87 10.98
C THR A 179 14.25 3.64 10.46
N ILE A 180 13.61 2.47 10.45
CA ILE A 180 14.16 1.22 9.90
C ILE A 180 14.50 1.38 8.41
N ALA A 181 13.64 2.04 7.65
CA ALA A 181 13.90 2.33 6.24
C ALA A 181 15.16 3.18 6.06
N ALA A 182 15.31 4.28 6.81
CA ALA A 182 16.48 5.13 6.72
C ALA A 182 17.78 4.41 7.13
N ILE A 183 17.73 3.60 8.20
CA ILE A 183 18.87 2.78 8.63
C ILE A 183 19.23 1.75 7.54
N SER A 184 18.23 1.14 6.90
CA SER A 184 18.44 0.18 5.81
C SER A 184 19.20 0.82 4.64
N TYR A 185 18.84 2.06 4.29
CA TYR A 185 19.56 2.83 3.27
C TYR A 185 20.98 3.19 3.70
N LYS A 186 21.17 3.76 4.89
CA LYS A 186 22.51 4.08 5.41
C LYS A 186 23.43 2.86 5.41
N LYS A 187 22.89 1.72 5.82
CA LYS A 187 23.61 0.44 5.81
C LYS A 187 23.95 -0.01 4.39
N SER A 188 23.07 0.17 3.40
CA SER A 188 23.33 -0.27 2.03
C SER A 188 24.46 0.51 1.35
N ILE A 189 24.67 1.77 1.74
CA ILE A 189 25.78 2.62 1.23
C ILE A 189 27.01 2.64 2.16
N GLY A 190 26.97 1.92 3.28
CA GLY A 190 28.09 1.83 4.22
C GLY A 190 28.33 3.09 5.06
N GLU A 191 27.31 3.94 5.21
CA GLU A 191 27.38 5.17 6.01
C GLU A 191 26.90 4.96 7.46
N PRO A 192 27.33 5.82 8.41
CA PRO A 192 26.79 5.80 9.76
C PRO A 192 25.29 6.10 9.77
N ILE A 193 24.59 5.53 10.74
CA ILE A 193 23.17 5.84 10.96
C ILE A 193 23.01 7.30 11.37
N VAL A 194 21.87 7.87 11.01
CA VAL A 194 21.46 9.20 11.44
C VAL A 194 20.19 9.02 12.27
N TYR A 195 20.24 9.43 13.53
CA TYR A 195 19.12 9.32 14.45
C TYR A 195 18.00 10.30 14.08
N PRO A 196 16.73 9.96 14.38
CA PRO A 196 15.63 10.89 14.24
C PRO A 196 15.82 12.10 15.16
N SER A 197 15.35 13.27 14.72
CA SER A 197 15.45 14.52 15.50
C SER A 197 14.10 15.12 15.86
N TYR A 198 13.93 15.53 17.11
CA TYR A 198 12.74 16.26 17.57
C TYR A 198 12.56 17.64 16.90
N LYS A 199 13.65 18.18 16.30
CA LYS A 199 13.65 19.47 15.62
C LYS A 199 12.97 19.44 14.24
N LEU A 200 12.72 18.24 13.71
CA LEU A 200 12.22 18.04 12.36
C LEU A 200 10.90 17.28 12.38
N ARG A 201 9.96 17.77 11.56
CA ARG A 201 8.67 17.10 11.29
C ARG A 201 8.87 15.84 10.43
N TYR A 202 7.81 15.07 10.20
CA TYR A 202 7.89 13.68 9.72
C TYR A 202 8.76 13.49 8.47
N VAL A 203 8.47 14.21 7.38
CA VAL A 203 9.19 14.07 6.09
C VAL A 203 10.59 14.71 6.11
N PRO A 204 10.78 15.96 6.59
CA PRO A 204 12.12 16.54 6.77
C PRO A 204 13.06 15.65 7.59
N ASN A 205 12.53 15.03 8.65
CA ASN A 205 13.26 14.12 9.50
C ASN A 205 13.65 12.83 8.75
N PHE A 206 12.72 12.23 7.98
CA PHE A 206 13.04 11.09 7.11
C PHE A 206 14.18 11.38 6.13
N LEU A 207 14.08 12.49 5.39
CA LEU A 207 15.07 12.87 4.39
C LEU A 207 16.43 13.17 5.03
N THR A 208 16.43 13.80 6.21
CA THR A 208 17.67 14.02 6.98
C THR A 208 18.29 12.69 7.41
N MET A 209 17.50 11.74 7.90
CA MET A 209 18.01 10.42 8.28
C MET A 209 18.57 9.64 7.08
N MET A 210 17.96 9.78 5.90
CA MET A 210 18.46 9.18 4.66
C MET A 210 19.78 9.84 4.22
N PHE A 211 19.83 11.16 4.10
CA PHE A 211 20.87 11.82 3.29
C PHE A 211 21.92 12.62 4.06
N SER A 212 21.71 12.92 5.34
CA SER A 212 22.71 13.64 6.14
C SER A 212 23.97 12.79 6.34
N SER A 213 25.15 13.42 6.27
CA SER A 213 26.43 12.75 6.44
C SER A 213 27.35 13.59 7.33
N PRO A 214 28.19 12.99 8.20
CA PRO A 214 29.13 13.75 9.03
C PRO A 214 30.13 14.61 8.24
N VAL A 215 30.32 14.32 6.95
CA VAL A 215 31.28 15.01 6.07
C VAL A 215 30.61 15.84 4.96
N LYS A 216 29.27 15.87 4.91
CA LYS A 216 28.51 16.62 3.91
C LYS A 216 27.23 17.17 4.53
N ASP A 217 27.13 18.49 4.58
CA ASP A 217 25.91 19.19 5.00
C ASP A 217 24.76 18.84 4.04
N TYR A 218 23.69 18.26 4.58
CA TYR A 218 22.48 17.97 3.80
C TYR A 218 21.46 19.07 4.06
N ARG A 219 21.16 19.83 3.00
CA ARG A 219 20.15 20.88 3.03
C ARG A 219 18.86 20.36 2.43
N LEU A 220 17.78 20.55 3.17
CA LEU A 220 16.45 20.22 2.70
C LEU A 220 16.06 21.16 1.55
N ASP A 221 15.41 20.58 0.55
CA ASP A 221 14.78 21.31 -0.54
C ASP A 221 13.26 21.18 -0.37
N ASP A 222 12.57 22.31 -0.22
CA ASP A 222 11.14 22.34 0.09
C ASP A 222 10.28 21.67 -0.98
N ASP A 223 10.70 21.71 -2.26
CA ASP A 223 9.97 21.02 -3.33
C ASP A 223 10.16 19.50 -3.22
N ILE A 224 11.35 19.04 -2.84
CA ILE A 224 11.59 17.60 -2.57
C ILE A 224 10.80 17.15 -1.35
N VAL A 225 10.82 17.94 -0.26
CA VAL A 225 10.04 17.67 0.95
C VAL A 225 8.56 17.53 0.59
N ARG A 226 8.00 18.47 -0.17
CA ARG A 226 6.60 18.41 -0.58
C ARG A 226 6.31 17.21 -1.48
N ALA A 227 7.18 16.91 -2.44
CA ALA A 227 6.97 15.77 -3.34
C ALA A 227 6.98 14.42 -2.60
N ILE A 228 7.81 14.26 -1.58
CA ILE A 228 7.85 13.06 -0.74
C ILE A 228 6.63 12.99 0.18
N ASP A 229 6.19 14.12 0.74
CA ASP A 229 4.96 14.21 1.53
C ASP A 229 3.72 13.79 0.70
N LEU A 230 3.60 14.33 -0.51
CA LEU A 230 2.57 13.94 -1.48
C LEU A 230 2.65 12.46 -1.85
N PHE A 231 3.86 11.96 -2.11
CA PHE A 231 4.05 10.54 -2.38
C PHE A 231 3.48 9.70 -1.23
N PHE A 232 3.74 10.05 0.04
CA PHE A 232 3.18 9.33 1.17
C PHE A 232 1.65 9.47 1.28
N ILE A 233 1.07 10.66 1.05
CA ILE A 233 -0.39 10.87 1.05
C ILE A 233 -1.08 9.98 0.00
N LEU A 234 -0.58 9.98 -1.23
CA LEU A 234 -1.19 9.23 -2.36
C LEU A 234 -1.03 7.71 -2.25
N HIS A 235 -0.13 7.26 -1.36
CA HIS A 235 0.06 5.85 -1.05
C HIS A 235 -0.47 5.48 0.34
N ALA A 236 -1.10 6.41 1.07
CA ALA A 236 -1.51 6.25 2.46
C ALA A 236 -2.46 5.06 2.67
N ASP A 237 -3.43 4.91 1.77
CA ASP A 237 -4.30 3.75 1.71
C ASP A 237 -4.77 3.49 0.27
N HIS A 238 -5.29 2.29 0.00
CA HIS A 238 -5.92 1.98 -1.28
C HIS A 238 -6.91 0.80 -1.14
N GLU A 239 -7.78 0.89 -0.12
CA GLU A 239 -8.88 -0.05 0.12
C GLU A 239 -8.41 -1.53 0.22
N GLN A 240 -9.20 -2.51 -0.24
CA GLN A 240 -8.94 -3.95 -0.07
C GLN A 240 -7.96 -4.52 -1.12
N ASN A 241 -6.79 -3.89 -1.27
CA ASN A 241 -5.70 -4.43 -2.08
C ASN A 241 -5.00 -5.63 -1.40
N CYS A 242 -4.15 -6.34 -2.15
CA CYS A 242 -3.46 -7.56 -1.68
C CYS A 242 -2.81 -7.41 -0.30
N SER A 243 -2.01 -6.37 -0.09
CA SER A 243 -1.35 -6.14 1.21
C SER A 243 -2.30 -5.82 2.35
N THR A 244 -3.35 -5.02 2.10
CA THR A 244 -4.38 -4.71 3.11
C THR A 244 -5.19 -5.95 3.46
N SER A 245 -5.57 -6.76 2.47
CA SER A 245 -6.25 -8.03 2.69
C SER A 245 -5.37 -9.03 3.46
N THR A 246 -4.06 -9.06 3.20
CA THR A 246 -3.09 -9.85 4.00
C THR A 246 -3.03 -9.37 5.45
N VAL A 247 -2.96 -8.05 5.67
CA VAL A 247 -2.99 -7.46 7.03
C VAL A 247 -4.27 -7.86 7.77
N ARG A 248 -5.44 -7.76 7.13
CA ARG A 248 -6.71 -8.21 7.73
C ARG A 248 -6.73 -9.72 7.97
N MET A 249 -6.30 -10.52 6.99
CA MET A 249 -6.31 -11.98 7.11
C MET A 249 -5.42 -12.47 8.25
N THR A 250 -4.16 -12.01 8.31
CA THR A 250 -3.23 -12.34 9.41
C THR A 250 -3.71 -11.74 10.74
N GLY A 251 -4.21 -10.50 10.73
CA GLY A 251 -4.74 -9.86 11.93
C GLY A 251 -5.96 -10.59 12.51
N SER A 252 -6.79 -11.23 11.67
CA SER A 252 -7.98 -11.95 12.11
C SER A 252 -7.70 -13.19 12.97
N SER A 253 -6.45 -13.68 12.96
CA SER A 253 -6.00 -14.73 13.89
C SER A 253 -5.49 -14.18 15.22
N LEU A 254 -5.63 -12.87 15.46
CA LEU A 254 -5.07 -12.15 16.61
C LEU A 254 -3.54 -12.24 16.71
N ALA A 255 -2.87 -12.33 15.56
CA ALA A 255 -1.41 -12.30 15.51
C ALA A 255 -0.88 -10.94 16.04
N ASN A 256 0.34 -10.95 16.58
CA ASN A 256 1.03 -9.74 17.03
C ASN A 256 1.06 -8.70 15.89
N VAL A 257 0.65 -7.46 16.16
CA VAL A 257 0.45 -6.42 15.14
C VAL A 257 1.73 -6.07 14.36
N TYR A 258 2.91 -6.17 14.97
CA TYR A 258 4.18 -5.98 14.26
C TYR A 258 4.39 -7.09 13.20
N ALA A 259 4.03 -8.33 13.52
CA ALA A 259 4.04 -9.44 12.55
C ALA A 259 2.94 -9.28 11.48
N VAL A 260 1.77 -8.73 11.84
CA VAL A 260 0.69 -8.40 10.90
C VAL A 260 1.17 -7.38 9.87
N ILE A 261 1.81 -6.28 10.30
CA ILE A 261 2.35 -5.26 9.39
C ILE A 261 3.52 -5.82 8.57
N SER A 262 4.38 -6.66 9.15
CA SER A 262 5.41 -7.38 8.39
C SER A 262 4.83 -8.26 7.27
N ALA A 263 3.69 -8.92 7.51
CA ALA A 263 2.97 -9.66 6.47
C ALA A 263 2.44 -8.73 5.36
N GLY A 264 1.94 -7.55 5.71
CA GLY A 264 1.56 -6.50 4.76
C GLY A 264 2.73 -6.03 3.89
N ILE A 265 3.89 -5.76 4.51
CA ILE A 265 5.14 -5.40 3.83
C ILE A 265 5.57 -6.51 2.87
N SER A 266 5.51 -7.76 3.32
CA SER A 266 5.87 -8.94 2.50
C SER A 266 4.95 -9.10 1.29
N ALA A 267 3.64 -8.87 1.46
CA ALA A 267 2.68 -8.87 0.35
C ALA A 267 2.92 -7.69 -0.60
N LEU A 268 3.28 -6.51 -0.08
CA LEU A 268 3.63 -5.34 -0.88
C LEU A 268 4.90 -5.54 -1.70
N TRP A 269 5.88 -6.29 -1.19
CA TRP A 269 7.12 -6.57 -1.91
C TRP A 269 6.92 -7.42 -3.18
N GLY A 270 5.78 -8.10 -3.31
CA GLY A 270 5.46 -8.86 -4.53
C GLY A 270 5.52 -7.98 -5.79
N PRO A 271 6.16 -8.42 -6.89
CA PRO A 271 6.34 -7.61 -8.10
C PRO A 271 5.02 -7.28 -8.80
N ARG A 272 3.93 -8.01 -8.50
CA ARG A 272 2.58 -7.76 -9.00
C ARG A 272 1.75 -6.84 -8.08
N HIS A 273 2.38 -6.26 -7.05
CA HIS A 273 1.75 -5.35 -6.12
C HIS A 273 2.56 -4.05 -5.98
N GLY A 274 3.50 -3.95 -5.04
CA GLY A 274 4.25 -2.72 -4.78
C GLY A 274 5.51 -2.51 -5.63
N GLY A 275 5.98 -3.54 -6.34
CA GLY A 275 7.21 -3.46 -7.15
C GLY A 275 7.06 -2.73 -8.50
N ALA A 276 5.90 -2.16 -8.81
CA ALA A 276 5.62 -1.54 -10.10
C ALA A 276 6.46 -0.28 -10.34
N ASN A 277 6.63 0.58 -9.33
CA ASN A 277 7.43 1.80 -9.42
C ASN A 277 8.93 1.52 -9.69
N GLN A 278 9.49 0.49 -9.07
CA GLN A 278 10.86 0.03 -9.34
C GLN A 278 10.99 -0.49 -10.78
N ALA A 279 9.99 -1.25 -11.25
CA ALA A 279 9.99 -1.77 -12.60
C ALA A 279 9.91 -0.68 -13.68
N VAL A 280 9.28 0.48 -13.40
CA VAL A 280 9.34 1.66 -14.28
C VAL A 280 10.78 2.11 -14.47
N ILE A 281 11.55 2.29 -13.39
CA ILE A 281 12.95 2.73 -13.51
C ILE A 281 13.82 1.68 -14.18
N THR A 282 13.65 0.39 -13.85
CA THR A 282 14.39 -0.69 -14.53
C THR A 282 14.13 -0.70 -16.03
N MET A 283 12.86 -0.50 -16.44
CA MET A 283 12.49 -0.38 -17.85
C MET A 283 13.18 0.81 -18.51
N LEU A 284 13.16 1.99 -17.87
CA LEU A 284 13.83 3.18 -18.40
C LEU A 284 15.35 2.99 -18.52
N GLN A 285 15.99 2.37 -17.53
CA GLN A 285 17.41 2.04 -17.55
C GLN A 285 17.76 1.08 -18.69
N GLN A 286 16.92 0.08 -18.94
CA GLN A 286 17.08 -0.83 -20.07
C GLN A 286 17.03 -0.07 -21.40
N ILE A 287 16.03 0.82 -21.57
CA ILE A 287 15.88 1.62 -22.79
C ILE A 287 17.11 2.52 -23.01
N LEU A 288 17.59 3.17 -21.94
CA LEU A 288 18.80 3.99 -22.00
C LEU A 288 20.03 3.16 -22.39
N ALA A 289 20.19 1.97 -21.80
CA ALA A 289 21.32 1.08 -22.09
C ALA A 289 21.29 0.53 -23.52
N GLU A 290 20.11 0.38 -24.11
CA GLU A 290 19.92 0.04 -25.53
C GLU A 290 20.22 1.23 -26.47
N GLY A 291 20.47 2.43 -25.93
CA GLY A 291 20.69 3.66 -26.70
C GLY A 291 19.41 4.19 -27.36
N GLY A 292 18.24 3.73 -26.92
CA GLY A 292 16.95 4.07 -27.49
C GLY A 292 16.28 5.27 -26.81
N ASP A 293 15.35 5.90 -27.53
CA ASP A 293 14.46 6.96 -27.02
C ASP A 293 13.13 6.42 -26.48
N GLY A 294 12.98 5.09 -26.43
CA GLY A 294 11.76 4.37 -26.03
C GLY A 294 10.86 3.92 -27.18
N SER A 295 11.05 4.41 -28.41
CA SER A 295 10.18 4.09 -29.55
C SER A 295 10.19 2.59 -29.89
N GLU A 296 11.37 1.97 -29.92
CA GLU A 296 11.52 0.52 -30.17
C GLU A 296 10.93 -0.31 -29.02
N PHE A 297 11.08 0.13 -27.77
CA PHE A 297 10.49 -0.56 -26.62
C PHE A 297 8.97 -0.57 -26.71
N ILE A 298 8.35 0.56 -27.07
CA ILE A 298 6.90 0.65 -27.30
C ILE A 298 6.47 -0.31 -28.42
N ARG A 299 7.23 -0.38 -29.52
CA ARG A 299 6.94 -1.32 -30.61
C ARG A 299 6.94 -2.77 -30.11
N ARG A 300 7.93 -3.16 -29.30
CA ARG A 300 8.00 -4.50 -28.70
C ARG A 300 6.88 -4.74 -27.69
N ALA A 301 6.54 -3.76 -26.85
CA ALA A 301 5.47 -3.88 -25.86
C ALA A 301 4.07 -4.09 -26.47
N LYS A 302 3.87 -3.72 -27.74
CA LYS A 302 2.65 -3.98 -28.53
C LYS A 302 2.61 -5.39 -29.13
N ASP A 303 3.74 -6.08 -29.23
CA ASP A 303 3.81 -7.43 -29.78
C ASP A 303 3.31 -8.45 -28.74
N ARG A 304 2.28 -9.21 -29.10
CA ARG A 304 1.70 -10.25 -28.23
C ARG A 304 2.66 -11.38 -27.92
N ASN A 305 3.65 -11.60 -28.79
CA ASN A 305 4.67 -12.63 -28.63
C ASN A 305 5.89 -12.14 -27.82
N ALA A 306 6.02 -10.82 -27.60
CA ALA A 306 7.07 -10.26 -26.77
C ALA A 306 6.69 -10.33 -25.28
N THR A 307 7.72 -10.43 -24.45
CA THR A 307 7.61 -10.38 -22.98
C THR A 307 7.59 -8.96 -22.43
N ASP A 308 8.04 -7.97 -23.23
CA ASP A 308 8.10 -6.56 -22.84
C ASP A 308 6.71 -6.02 -22.52
N ARG A 309 6.59 -5.29 -21.41
CA ARG A 309 5.36 -4.61 -20.99
C ARG A 309 5.72 -3.20 -20.55
N LEU A 310 4.87 -2.24 -20.91
CA LEU A 310 5.06 -0.85 -20.51
C LEU A 310 4.69 -0.71 -19.03
N MET A 311 5.69 -0.64 -18.16
CA MET A 311 5.52 -0.55 -16.71
C MET A 311 5.04 0.85 -16.33
N GLY A 312 4.16 0.96 -15.32
CA GLY A 312 3.55 2.22 -14.90
C GLY A 312 2.37 2.67 -15.77
N PHE A 313 1.83 1.80 -16.63
CA PHE A 313 0.68 2.10 -17.47
C PHE A 313 -0.48 1.12 -17.22
N GLY A 314 -1.70 1.66 -17.23
CA GLY A 314 -2.93 0.93 -16.88
C GLY A 314 -3.10 0.73 -15.38
N HIS A 315 -4.29 0.31 -14.97
CA HIS A 315 -4.61 0.09 -13.56
C HIS A 315 -5.67 -1.01 -13.40
N ARG A 316 -5.60 -1.78 -12.30
CA ARG A 316 -6.56 -2.88 -12.02
C ARG A 316 -7.95 -2.35 -11.69
N VAL A 317 -8.00 -1.26 -10.92
CA VAL A 317 -9.23 -0.62 -10.44
C VAL A 317 -9.69 0.50 -11.38
N TYR A 318 -8.87 1.53 -11.60
CA TYR A 318 -9.18 2.62 -12.53
C TYR A 318 -9.20 2.18 -14.00
N LYS A 319 -10.36 2.33 -14.67
CA LYS A 319 -10.52 2.04 -16.11
C LYS A 319 -10.38 3.27 -17.01
N SER A 320 -10.58 4.46 -16.45
CA SER A 320 -10.49 5.73 -17.17
C SER A 320 -9.17 6.43 -16.90
N TYR A 321 -8.93 6.83 -15.65
CA TYR A 321 -7.74 7.57 -15.24
C TYR A 321 -7.44 7.37 -13.75
N ASP A 322 -6.17 7.39 -13.36
CA ASP A 322 -5.75 7.34 -11.95
C ASP A 322 -5.62 8.78 -11.40
N PRO A 323 -6.53 9.25 -10.51
CA PRO A 323 -6.53 10.64 -10.03
C PRO A 323 -5.21 11.04 -9.37
N ARG A 324 -4.51 10.08 -8.75
CA ARG A 324 -3.23 10.32 -8.08
C ARG A 324 -2.11 10.64 -9.08
N ALA A 325 -2.21 10.11 -10.29
CA ALA A 325 -1.21 10.33 -11.33
C ALA A 325 -1.19 11.79 -11.80
N ALA A 326 -2.36 12.47 -11.84
CA ALA A 326 -2.46 13.87 -12.25
C ALA A 326 -1.70 14.78 -11.29
N ILE A 327 -1.92 14.55 -9.99
CA ILE A 327 -1.30 15.30 -8.91
C ILE A 327 0.22 15.14 -8.98
N LEU A 328 0.72 13.90 -9.11
CA LEU A 328 2.17 13.66 -9.19
C LEU A 328 2.79 14.20 -10.48
N LYS A 329 2.06 14.20 -11.60
CA LYS A 329 2.57 14.72 -12.87
C LYS A 329 3.00 16.18 -12.76
N GLU A 330 2.17 17.03 -12.16
CA GLU A 330 2.47 18.46 -12.00
C GLU A 330 3.74 18.67 -11.17
N HIS A 331 3.84 17.99 -10.01
CA HIS A 331 5.00 18.05 -9.15
C HIS A 331 6.26 17.47 -9.79
N CYS A 332 6.11 16.40 -10.57
CA CYS A 332 7.20 15.82 -11.34
C CYS A 332 7.75 16.88 -12.31
N HIS A 333 6.90 17.52 -13.13
CA HIS A 333 7.36 18.59 -14.03
C HIS A 333 8.02 19.75 -13.29
N LYS A 334 7.51 20.14 -12.12
CA LYS A 334 8.15 21.19 -11.30
C LYS A 334 9.57 20.80 -10.89
N LEU A 335 9.77 19.58 -10.39
CA LEU A 335 11.09 19.08 -9.98
C LEU A 335 12.05 18.92 -11.17
N LEU A 336 11.55 18.42 -12.30
CA LEU A 336 12.34 18.22 -13.52
C LEU A 336 12.88 19.53 -14.10
N ASN A 337 12.14 20.62 -13.96
CA ASN A 337 12.54 21.93 -14.45
C ASN A 337 13.46 22.70 -13.49
N LYS A 338 13.86 22.12 -12.34
CA LYS A 338 14.77 22.79 -11.40
C LYS A 338 16.19 22.88 -11.98
N PRO A 339 16.88 24.03 -11.84
CA PRO A 339 18.27 24.18 -12.31
C PRO A 339 19.19 23.11 -11.72
N GLY A 340 19.99 22.46 -12.58
CA GLY A 340 20.93 21.41 -12.19
C GLY A 340 20.32 20.01 -12.09
N MET A 341 19.01 19.85 -12.32
CA MET A 341 18.38 18.54 -12.48
C MET A 341 18.55 18.09 -13.95
N THR A 342 19.45 17.14 -14.20
CA THR A 342 19.62 16.53 -15.53
C THR A 342 19.67 15.02 -15.37
N ASP A 343 18.76 14.31 -16.01
CA ASP A 343 18.65 12.87 -15.88
C ASP A 343 18.07 12.24 -17.17
N PRO A 344 18.89 11.52 -17.95
CA PRO A 344 18.45 10.93 -19.21
C PRO A 344 17.24 9.98 -19.10
N LEU A 345 17.02 9.37 -17.92
CA LEU A 345 15.84 8.51 -17.72
C LEU A 345 14.53 9.31 -17.70
N LEU A 346 14.59 10.56 -17.23
CA LEU A 346 13.43 11.44 -17.15
C LEU A 346 13.02 11.90 -18.56
N ASP A 347 13.99 12.18 -19.43
CA ASP A 347 13.74 12.50 -20.84
C ASP A 347 13.09 11.32 -21.58
N ILE A 348 13.59 10.09 -21.37
CA ILE A 348 12.99 8.87 -21.92
C ILE A 348 11.56 8.69 -21.38
N ALA A 349 11.35 8.91 -20.09
CA ALA A 349 10.01 8.76 -19.49
C ALA A 349 9.00 9.72 -20.11
N LEU A 350 9.33 11.01 -20.22
CA LEU A 350 8.46 12.00 -20.86
C LEU A 350 8.17 11.65 -22.32
N ARG A 351 9.17 11.13 -23.04
CA ARG A 351 9.00 10.68 -24.41
C ARG A 351 8.07 9.46 -24.52
N LEU A 352 8.23 8.47 -23.64
CA LEU A 352 7.35 7.30 -23.59
C LEU A 352 5.91 7.68 -23.28
N GLU A 353 5.71 8.59 -22.33
CA GLU A 353 4.40 9.15 -22.00
C GLU A 353 3.76 9.80 -23.24
N GLU A 354 4.50 10.68 -23.92
CA GLU A 354 4.01 11.37 -25.11
C GLU A 354 3.60 10.40 -26.22
N ILE A 355 4.42 9.37 -26.48
CA ILE A 355 4.13 8.36 -27.51
C ILE A 355 2.91 7.53 -27.11
N ALA A 356 2.86 7.03 -25.86
CA ALA A 356 1.77 6.18 -25.40
C ALA A 356 0.42 6.90 -25.40
N LEU A 357 0.37 8.19 -25.03
CA LEU A 357 -0.85 8.99 -25.04
C LEU A 357 -1.36 9.34 -26.46
N LYS A 358 -0.55 9.13 -27.50
CA LYS A 358 -0.91 9.37 -28.91
C LYS A 358 -1.08 8.08 -29.72
N ASP A 359 -0.85 6.90 -29.14
CA ASP A 359 -0.84 5.62 -29.84
C ASP A 359 -2.15 4.84 -29.62
N ASP A 360 -2.82 4.50 -30.72
CA ASP A 360 -4.12 3.81 -30.75
C ASP A 360 -4.15 2.51 -29.94
N TYR A 361 -3.02 1.78 -29.85
CA TYR A 361 -2.95 0.53 -29.10
C TYR A 361 -3.20 0.76 -27.60
N PHE A 362 -2.61 1.83 -27.05
CA PHE A 362 -2.69 2.17 -25.64
C PHE A 362 -4.03 2.84 -25.32
N LEU A 363 -4.47 3.76 -26.17
CA LEU A 363 -5.78 4.43 -26.03
C LEU A 363 -6.94 3.43 -26.08
N SER A 364 -6.96 2.50 -27.04
CA SER A 364 -8.02 1.49 -27.16
C SER A 364 -8.08 0.48 -26.00
N ARG A 365 -7.03 0.43 -25.17
CA ARG A 365 -6.91 -0.46 -23.99
C ARG A 365 -6.96 0.30 -22.66
N ASN A 366 -7.17 1.61 -22.69
CA ASN A 366 -7.12 2.50 -21.53
C ASN A 366 -5.81 2.36 -20.72
N LEU A 367 -4.69 2.23 -21.42
CA LEU A 367 -3.36 2.15 -20.81
C LEU A 367 -2.78 3.55 -20.63
N TYR A 368 -3.21 4.23 -19.57
CA TYR A 368 -2.71 5.55 -19.19
C TYR A 368 -1.60 5.44 -18.13
N PRO A 369 -0.68 6.42 -18.03
CA PRO A 369 0.25 6.50 -16.92
C PRO A 369 -0.49 6.49 -15.58
N ASN A 370 -0.02 5.67 -14.64
CA ASN A 370 -0.58 5.57 -13.30
C ASN A 370 0.34 6.23 -12.26
N VAL A 371 -0.05 6.17 -10.98
CA VAL A 371 0.74 6.75 -9.88
C VAL A 371 2.18 6.21 -9.80
N ASP A 372 2.42 4.94 -10.17
CA ASP A 372 3.74 4.29 -10.09
C ASP A 372 4.72 4.87 -11.10
N PHE A 373 4.23 5.35 -12.25
CA PHE A 373 5.05 5.98 -13.27
C PHE A 373 5.67 7.28 -12.75
N TYR A 374 4.85 8.26 -12.36
CA TYR A 374 5.35 9.55 -11.89
C TYR A 374 6.04 9.47 -10.54
N SER A 375 5.59 8.58 -9.64
CA SER A 375 6.26 8.41 -8.36
C SER A 375 7.69 7.91 -8.51
N GLY A 376 7.95 6.95 -9.41
CA GLY A 376 9.30 6.50 -9.69
C GLY A 376 10.23 7.64 -10.12
N LEU A 377 9.73 8.55 -10.97
CA LEU A 377 10.48 9.72 -11.44
C LEU A 377 10.74 10.71 -10.30
N ILE A 378 9.75 10.99 -9.45
CA ILE A 378 9.88 11.89 -8.29
C ILE A 378 10.90 11.35 -7.30
N LEU A 379 10.82 10.06 -6.94
CA LEU A 379 11.74 9.46 -5.99
C LEU A 379 13.18 9.49 -6.52
N ARG A 380 13.36 9.25 -7.82
CA ARG A 380 14.66 9.36 -8.48
C ARG A 380 15.20 10.79 -8.47
N ALA A 381 14.37 11.78 -8.80
CA ALA A 381 14.74 13.20 -8.74
C ALA A 381 15.10 13.64 -7.31
N ALA A 382 14.47 13.03 -6.29
CA ALA A 382 14.80 13.23 -4.88
C ALA A 382 16.10 12.54 -4.44
N GLY A 383 16.78 11.80 -5.32
CA GLY A 383 18.00 11.06 -5.02
C GLY A 383 17.78 9.74 -4.26
N ILE A 384 16.53 9.25 -4.18
CA ILE A 384 16.22 7.97 -3.56
C ILE A 384 16.64 6.86 -4.53
N PRO A 385 17.37 5.82 -4.08
CA PRO A 385 17.72 4.69 -4.95
C PRO A 385 16.49 3.83 -5.25
N TYR A 386 16.43 3.24 -6.44
CA TYR A 386 15.25 2.50 -6.91
C TYR A 386 14.87 1.30 -6.01
N ASP A 387 15.85 0.65 -5.37
CA ASP A 387 15.61 -0.45 -4.43
C ASP A 387 14.87 -0.01 -3.14
N MET A 388 14.83 1.29 -2.86
CA MET A 388 14.08 1.88 -1.74
C MET A 388 12.65 2.28 -2.12
N PHE A 389 12.25 2.24 -3.39
CA PHE A 389 10.95 2.77 -3.81
C PHE A 389 9.77 2.06 -3.16
N THR A 390 9.81 0.72 -3.14
CA THR A 390 8.78 -0.08 -2.46
C THR A 390 8.84 0.09 -0.94
N VAL A 391 10.01 0.42 -0.37
CA VAL A 391 10.16 0.75 1.06
C VAL A 391 9.46 2.06 1.40
N LEU A 392 9.62 3.10 0.57
CA LEU A 392 8.88 4.35 0.75
C LEU A 392 7.38 4.12 0.59
N PHE A 393 6.98 3.27 -0.36
CA PHE A 393 5.58 2.85 -0.47
C PHE A 393 5.10 2.20 0.84
N ALA A 394 5.88 1.28 1.44
CA ALA A 394 5.52 0.69 2.73
C ALA A 394 5.39 1.73 3.87
N ILE A 395 6.26 2.76 3.90
CA ILE A 395 6.13 3.88 4.86
C ILE A 395 4.78 4.57 4.65
N GLY A 396 4.51 5.01 3.42
CA GLY A 396 3.26 5.66 3.06
C GLY A 396 2.05 4.83 3.43
N ARG A 397 2.06 3.52 3.13
CA ARG A 397 0.92 2.60 3.31
C ARG A 397 0.65 2.18 4.76
N THR A 398 1.60 2.37 5.67
CA THR A 398 1.49 1.89 7.06
C THR A 398 0.25 2.42 7.81
N PRO A 399 -0.12 3.72 7.74
CA PRO A 399 -1.35 4.22 8.34
C PRO A 399 -2.62 3.54 7.81
N GLY A 400 -2.71 3.28 6.51
CA GLY A 400 -3.84 2.55 5.91
C GLY A 400 -3.95 1.12 6.42
N TRP A 401 -2.84 0.38 6.46
CA TRP A 401 -2.81 -0.97 7.05
C TRP A 401 -3.26 -0.99 8.51
N LEU A 402 -2.76 -0.03 9.30
CA LEU A 402 -3.12 0.11 10.70
C LEU A 402 -4.60 0.47 10.86
N ALA A 403 -5.12 1.42 10.09
CA ALA A 403 -6.54 1.77 10.09
C ALA A 403 -7.42 0.55 9.77
N HIS A 404 -7.03 -0.22 8.75
CA HIS A 404 -7.75 -1.43 8.36
C HIS A 404 -7.67 -2.53 9.40
N TRP A 405 -6.53 -2.71 10.06
CA TRP A 405 -6.37 -3.64 11.18
C TRP A 405 -7.25 -3.22 12.37
N ARG A 406 -7.25 -1.93 12.74
CA ARG A 406 -8.07 -1.39 13.85
C ARG A 406 -9.56 -1.57 13.58
N GLU A 407 -10.03 -1.20 12.39
CA GLU A 407 -11.45 -1.33 12.01
C GLU A 407 -11.91 -2.80 12.07
N MET A 408 -11.05 -3.73 11.66
CA MET A 408 -11.34 -5.16 11.80
C MET A 408 -11.32 -5.58 13.27
N TYR A 409 -10.28 -5.25 14.03
CA TYR A 409 -10.08 -5.69 15.42
C TYR A 409 -11.20 -5.21 16.36
N HIS A 410 -11.66 -3.97 16.21
CA HIS A 410 -12.73 -3.39 17.03
C HIS A 410 -14.13 -3.59 16.44
N GLY A 411 -14.27 -4.22 15.28
CA GLY A 411 -15.55 -4.42 14.62
C GLY A 411 -16.43 -5.45 15.33
N GLU A 412 -17.73 -5.17 15.45
CA GLU A 412 -18.72 -6.09 16.07
C GLU A 412 -18.80 -7.44 15.35
N ASP A 413 -18.52 -7.46 14.04
CA ASP A 413 -18.52 -8.64 13.18
C ASP A 413 -17.17 -9.38 13.15
N PHE A 414 -16.26 -9.14 14.10
CA PHE A 414 -14.94 -9.76 14.12
C PHE A 414 -15.02 -11.31 14.06
N ARG A 415 -14.35 -11.87 13.05
CA ARG A 415 -14.23 -13.32 12.81
C ARG A 415 -12.88 -13.63 12.18
N ILE A 416 -12.33 -14.79 12.53
CA ILE A 416 -11.14 -15.33 11.87
C ILE A 416 -11.42 -15.60 10.39
N ALA A 417 -10.54 -15.10 9.51
CA ALA A 417 -10.60 -15.36 8.08
C ALA A 417 -10.16 -16.81 7.79
N ARG A 418 -11.10 -17.64 7.31
CA ARG A 418 -10.85 -19.07 7.06
C ARG A 418 -11.60 -19.56 5.80
N PRO A 419 -11.10 -19.23 4.59
CA PRO A 419 -11.77 -19.58 3.34
C PRO A 419 -11.89 -21.09 3.12
N ARG A 420 -12.75 -21.47 2.17
CA ARG A 420 -12.94 -22.87 1.73
C ARG A 420 -12.24 -23.11 0.40
N GLN A 421 -12.15 -24.38 0.03
CA GLN A 421 -11.67 -24.83 -1.27
C GLN A 421 -12.63 -25.87 -1.85
N ILE A 422 -12.61 -26.03 -3.17
CA ILE A 422 -13.15 -27.20 -3.85
C ILE A 422 -12.00 -28.21 -4.01
N TYR A 423 -12.09 -29.34 -3.33
CA TYR A 423 -11.04 -30.36 -3.38
C TYR A 423 -11.11 -31.12 -4.71
N THR A 424 -10.02 -31.07 -5.48
CA THR A 424 -9.87 -31.77 -6.76
C THR A 424 -8.73 -32.80 -6.74
N GLY A 425 -8.29 -33.22 -5.55
CA GLY A 425 -7.27 -34.25 -5.39
C GLY A 425 -7.85 -35.67 -5.46
N PRO A 426 -7.00 -36.71 -5.28
CA PRO A 426 -7.46 -38.09 -5.24
C PRO A 426 -8.50 -38.32 -4.14
N GLY A 427 -9.46 -39.20 -4.41
CA GLY A 427 -10.37 -39.72 -3.38
C GLY A 427 -9.63 -40.56 -2.33
N ALA A 428 -10.40 -41.18 -1.42
CA ALA A 428 -9.86 -42.08 -0.42
C ALA A 428 -9.06 -43.21 -1.10
N ARG A 429 -7.79 -43.37 -0.70
CA ARG A 429 -6.89 -44.42 -1.19
C ARG A 429 -6.22 -45.10 -0.02
N ALA A 430 -6.06 -46.41 -0.11
CA ALA A 430 -5.39 -47.19 0.93
C ALA A 430 -3.93 -46.72 1.07
N TRP A 431 -3.46 -46.59 2.31
CA TRP A 431 -2.05 -46.38 2.56
C TRP A 431 -1.30 -47.69 2.32
N ILE A 432 -0.28 -47.64 1.47
CA ILE A 432 0.54 -48.80 1.12
C ILE A 432 1.92 -48.62 1.78
N PRO A 433 2.39 -49.61 2.56
CA PRO A 433 3.75 -49.62 3.08
C PRO A 433 4.79 -49.40 1.99
N ARG A 434 5.92 -48.76 2.32
CA ARG A 434 6.91 -48.32 1.30
C ARG A 434 7.40 -49.49 0.45
N GLU A 435 7.59 -50.65 1.07
CA GLU A 435 8.02 -51.92 0.47
C GLU A 435 6.97 -52.60 -0.42
N LYS A 436 5.72 -52.12 -0.41
CA LYS A 436 4.61 -52.65 -1.23
C LYS A 436 4.14 -51.67 -2.32
N ARG A 437 4.84 -50.55 -2.50
CA ARG A 437 4.56 -49.59 -3.59
C ARG A 437 5.25 -50.10 -4.85
N SER A 438 4.52 -50.16 -5.96
CA SER A 438 5.01 -50.54 -7.29
C SER A 438 5.90 -49.47 -7.90
#